data_AF-A0A410QG58-F1
#
_entry.id   AF-A0A410QG58-F1
#
_cell.length_a   1.000
_cell.length_b   1.000
_cell.length_c   1.000
_cell.angle_alpha   90.00
_cell.angle_beta   90.00
_cell.angle_gamma   90.00
#
_symmetry.space_group_name_H-M   'P 1'
#
loop_
_entity.id
_entity.type
_entity.pdbx_description
1 polymer ?
#
loop_
_entity_poly.entity_id
_entity_poly.type
_entity_poly.pdbx_seq_one_letter_code
_entity_poly.pdbx_strand_id
1 'polypeptide(L)' 'MNRRKLKVYEAPTGTTKRIPYIRLQGKWLLELGFETGDNIIVKEEEGKLIIEHGDVLENE' A
#
# COMPACT_ATOMS: atom_id res chain seq x y z
N MET A 1 -13.73 12.80 4.08
CA MET A 1 -13.15 11.44 4.04
C MET A 1 -13.52 10.79 2.72
N ASN A 2 -12.55 10.65 1.80
CA ASN A 2 -12.79 10.03 0.50
C ASN A 2 -12.70 8.50 0.64
N ARG A 3 -13.72 7.76 0.18
CA ARG A 3 -13.70 6.29 0.16
C ARG A 3 -13.49 5.80 -1.27
N ARG A 4 -12.57 4.84 -1.44
CA ARG A 4 -12.31 4.19 -2.72
C ARG A 4 -12.58 2.69 -2.57
N LYS A 5 -13.36 2.13 -3.51
CA LYS A 5 -13.57 0.69 -3.59
C LYS A 5 -12.53 0.13 -4.55
N LEU A 6 -11.63 -0.70 -4.02
CA LEU A 6 -10.61 -1.40 -4.79
C LEU A 6 -10.88 -2.90 -4.75
N LYS A 7 -10.27 -3.63 -5.68
CA LYS A 7 -10.37 -5.08 -5.76
C LYS A 7 -9.04 -5.71 -5.35
N VAL A 8 -9.10 -6.86 -4.69
CA VAL A 8 -7.94 -7.72 -4.49
C VAL A 8 -7.78 -8.58 -5.74
N TYR A 9 -6.56 -8.58 -6.27
CA TYR A 9 -6.20 -9.34 -7.46
C TYR A 9 -5.26 -10.48 -7.08
N GLU A 10 -4.96 -11.34 -8.04
CA GLU A 10 -3.88 -12.31 -7.93
C GLU A 10 -2.57 -11.65 -8.38
N ALA A 11 -1.50 -11.84 -7.61
CA ALA A 11 -0.18 -11.35 -7.95
C ALA A 11 0.32 -12.10 -9.21
N PRO A 12 0.92 -11.40 -10.19
CA PRO A 12 1.48 -12.02 -11.38
C PRO A 12 2.83 -12.66 -11.03
N THR A 13 2.79 -13.68 -10.18
CA THR A 13 3.95 -14.53 -9.92
C THR A 13 3.89 -15.69 -10.91
N GLY A 14 5.00 -16.07 -11.53
CA GLY A 14 5.08 -17.28 -12.37
C GLY A 14 4.91 -18.59 -11.58
N THR A 15 4.31 -18.53 -10.39
CA THR A 15 4.11 -19.63 -9.47
C THR A 15 2.61 -19.91 -9.34
N THR A 16 2.26 -21.17 -9.14
CA THR A 16 0.87 -21.67 -9.07
C THR A 16 0.08 -21.22 -7.83
N LYS A 17 0.63 -20.33 -7.00
CA LYS A 17 -0.01 -19.90 -5.75
C LYS A 17 -0.80 -18.61 -5.99
N ARG A 18 -2.08 -18.64 -5.63
CA ARG A 18 -3.01 -17.49 -5.66
C ARG A 18 -2.63 -16.46 -4.60
N ILE A 19 -1.54 -15.74 -4.79
CA ILE A 19 -1.06 -14.74 -3.84
C ILE A 19 -1.92 -13.48 -3.98
N PRO A 20 -2.54 -12.97 -2.90
CA PRO A 20 -3.35 -11.76 -2.96
C PRO A 20 -2.48 -10.53 -3.23
N TYR A 21 -2.97 -9.63 -4.09
CA TYR A 21 -2.31 -8.39 -4.49
C TYR A 21 -3.29 -7.22 -4.44
N ILE A 22 -2.91 -6.14 -3.76
CA ILE A 22 -3.66 -4.89 -3.71
C ILE A 22 -2.90 -3.84 -4.52
N ARG A 23 -3.56 -3.26 -5.52
CA ARG A 23 -3.01 -2.19 -6.34
C ARG A 23 -3.48 -0.84 -5.81
N LEU A 24 -2.58 -0.08 -5.20
CA LEU A 24 -2.80 1.32 -4.82
C LEU A 24 -2.11 2.24 -5.85
N GLN A 25 -2.91 2.91 -6.66
CA GLN A 25 -2.40 3.83 -7.70
C GLN A 25 -3.40 4.96 -7.97
N GLY A 26 -2.90 6.10 -8.43
CA GLY A 26 -3.70 7.21 -8.94
C GLY A 26 -3.33 8.56 -8.32
N LYS A 27 -3.83 9.64 -8.94
CA LYS A 27 -3.55 11.03 -8.52
C LYS A 27 -3.87 11.32 -7.05
N TRP A 28 -4.82 10.57 -6.49
CA TRP A 28 -5.23 10.70 -5.09
C TRP A 28 -4.13 10.34 -4.09
N LEU A 29 -3.12 9.55 -4.48
CA LEU A 29 -1.96 9.29 -3.62
C LEU A 29 -1.06 10.53 -3.54
N LEU A 30 -0.81 11.18 -4.68
CA LEU A 30 -0.08 12.45 -4.75
C LEU A 30 -0.81 13.55 -3.96
N GLU A 31 -2.14 13.62 -4.09
CA GLU A 31 -2.98 14.56 -3.31
C GLU A 31 -2.92 14.30 -1.79
N LEU A 32 -2.57 13.08 -1.36
CA LEU A 32 -2.36 12.72 0.04
C LEU A 32 -0.91 12.90 0.50
N GLY A 33 0.00 13.31 -0.39
CA GLY A 33 1.41 13.53 -0.09
C GLY A 33 2.35 12.39 -0.46
N PHE A 34 1.86 11.25 -0.96
CA PHE A 34 2.70 10.14 -1.38
C PHE A 34 3.28 10.38 -2.78
N GLU A 35 4.60 10.48 -2.86
CA GLU A 35 5.35 10.68 -4.08
C GLU A 35 6.06 9.40 -4.56
N THR A 36 6.56 9.45 -5.80
CA THR A 36 7.33 8.32 -6.34
C THR A 36 8.71 8.30 -5.70
N GLY A 37 9.06 7.19 -5.07
CA GLY A 37 10.33 7.03 -4.35
C GLY A 37 10.18 7.11 -2.84
N ASP A 38 9.01 7.51 -2.34
CA ASP A 38 8.73 7.50 -0.91
C ASP A 38 8.75 6.08 -0.35
N ASN A 39 9.32 5.95 0.84
CA ASN A 39 9.11 4.77 1.65
C ASN A 39 7.76 4.88 2.36
N ILE A 40 7.10 3.74 2.53
CA ILE A 40 5.86 3.65 3.28
C ILE A 40 5.98 2.58 4.36
N ILE A 41 5.25 2.78 5.45
CA ILE A 41 5.07 1.78 6.49
C ILE A 41 3.65 1.24 6.35
N VAL A 42 3.53 -0.09 6.30
CA VAL A 42 2.24 -0.79 6.32
C VAL A 42 2.12 -1.50 7.66
N LYS A 43 1.15 -1.09 8.46
CA LYS A 43 0.80 -1.74 9.73
C LYS A 43 -0.40 -2.66 9.51
N GLU A 44 -0.32 -3.84 10.09
CA GLU A 44 -1.39 -4.84 10.04
C GLU A 44 -2.14 -4.87 11.37
N GLU A 45 -3.46 -4.77 11.28
CA GLU A 45 -4.38 -4.97 12.40
C GLU A 45 -5.47 -5.98 11.98
N GLU A 46 -6.30 -6.43 12.92
CA GLU A 46 -7.37 -7.38 12.63
C GLU A 46 -8.31 -6.87 11.53
N GLY A 47 -8.19 -7.47 10.34
CA GLY A 47 -8.99 -7.12 9.16
C GLY A 47 -8.67 -5.77 8.52
N LYS A 48 -7.56 -5.10 8.88
CA LYS A 48 -7.22 -3.76 8.41
C LYS A 48 -5.74 -3.61 8.09
N LEU A 49 -5.47 -2.77 7.11
CA LEU A 49 -4.14 -2.26 6.80
C LEU A 49 -4.15 -0.74 7.00
N ILE A 50 -3.16 -0.24 7.72
CA ILE A 50 -2.90 1.19 7.88
C ILE A 50 -1.62 1.50 7.12
N ILE A 51 -1.66 2.49 6.24
CA ILE A 51 -0.53 2.88 5.39
C ILE A 51 -0.16 4.32 5.71
N GLU A 52 1.10 4.52 6.09
CA GLU A 52 1.65 5.80 6.52
C GLU A 52 2.96 6.07 5.77
N HIS A 53 3.37 7.33 5.69
CA HIS A 53 4.72 7.66 5.23
C HIS A 53 5.76 6.98 6.11
N GLY A 54 6.74 6.37 5.47
CA GLY A 54 7.89 5.81 6.15
C GLY A 54 8.97 6.86 6.24
N ASP A 55 8.96 7.63 7.32
CA ASP A 55 10.19 8.29 7.73
C ASP A 55 11.19 7.20 8.11
N VAL A 56 12.38 7.25 7.51
CA VAL A 56 13.49 6.42 7.96
C VAL A 56 13.74 6.84 9.40
N LEU A 57 13.36 6.00 10.37
CA LEU A 57 13.94 6.12 11.71
C LEU A 57 15.42 5.79 11.53
N GLU A 58 16.25 6.83 11.38
CA GLU A 58 17.67 6.76 11.77
C GLU A 58 17.65 6.27 13.23
N ASN A 59 17.92 4.99 13.42
CA ASN A 59 18.14 4.46 14.75
C ASN A 59 19.58 4.86 15.10
N GLU A 60 19.72 5.70 16.13
CA GLU A 60 20.97 6.04 16.82
C GLU A 60 21.79 4.81 17.23
#